data_AF-A0A6N6N0X2-F1
#
_entry.id   AF-A0A6N6N0X2-F1
#
_cell.length_a   1.000
_cell.length_b   1.000
_cell.length_c   1.000
_cell.angle_alpha   90.00
_cell.angle_beta   90.00
_cell.angle_gamma   90.00
#
_symmetry.space_group_name_H-M   'P 1'
#
loop_
_entity.id
_entity.type
_entity.pdbx_description
1 polymer ?
#
loop_
_entity_poly.entity_id
_entity_poly.type
_entity_poly.pdbx_seq_one_letter_code
_entity_poly.pdbx_strand_id
1 'polypeptide(L)'
;MTGFCLLVLLGLTASGCVQSVRTPPATGSVSISPRAETTYNYLVYQDLAGRLNKALQVPGTMTQEQIDDLRLRTIEALDRVMADAPSAQLYRDKAALYWTEAQYGRKSREILTEGLKKYPGDRIMTMYLANSWLMEGKTARAASIMNDYLGEHPDDMEARERYGQMLVEAGNYADGLDQLNTIPESKSTAETYYYRSRALGKLGDREKAIDNLKKAIKRYPDFVEGLAELAYQYELTRQYTLAEKTYERLLEVDGGPEVRLRLVDINVKLNNLDKALSLAMEGPKTKSFLLDAVNSFMAEGFYAQASTMLDVLAGRKPIPAEYWFYKAVIANEGEADPAKALGFLEKVAPDNKHYPRALQFRAQLLNLMGRKQEAENAIAEGLKKFPDQSRFYILKASLLASRGDKSEALDVLESGLKKRPGDADLMYELGMLLDGMDRRPQAMEIMEKLLVKHPDHPEALNFVGYSLAEQGRDLDRALVLVNNAARLDPGNGYIVDSLAWVHYKRKDYEKAWQTIREAVTIEDHDPTIWEHYGDIARAVGNIKQARKGYEKALKHGGDPEKLNRKLKAL
;
A
#
# COMPACT_ATOMS: atom_id res chain seq x y z
N MET A 1 -28.29 -4.16 -50.52
CA MET A 1 -29.37 -3.39 -51.17
C MET A 1 -28.87 -1.96 -51.32
N THR A 2 -28.31 -1.62 -52.50
CA THR A 2 -28.90 -0.73 -53.56
C THR A 2 -28.82 0.76 -53.19
N GLY A 3 -28.27 1.73 -53.94
CA GLY A 3 -27.64 1.90 -55.26
C GLY A 3 -27.20 3.39 -55.33
N PHE A 4 -26.04 3.79 -55.86
CA PHE A 4 -25.62 4.06 -57.25
C PHE A 4 -26.47 5.03 -58.12
N CYS A 5 -25.72 5.87 -58.89
CA CYS A 5 -26.06 6.64 -60.12
C CYS A 5 -26.51 8.11 -59.94
N LEU A 6 -26.16 9.12 -60.78
CA LEU A 6 -25.29 9.31 -61.97
C LEU A 6 -25.18 10.86 -62.17
N LEU A 7 -24.00 11.47 -62.37
CA LEU A 7 -23.44 11.98 -63.64
C LEU A 7 -24.40 12.75 -64.59
N VAL A 8 -24.04 14.00 -64.92
CA VAL A 8 -24.25 14.62 -66.24
C VAL A 8 -22.98 15.36 -66.67
N LEU A 9 -22.45 14.92 -67.81
CA LEU A 9 -21.41 15.53 -68.64
C LEU A 9 -21.99 16.63 -69.54
N LEU A 10 -21.18 17.62 -69.90
CA LEU A 10 -21.16 18.23 -71.24
C LEU A 10 -19.75 18.77 -71.50
N GLY A 11 -19.16 18.34 -72.61
CA GLY A 11 -17.84 18.76 -73.08
C GLY A 11 -17.90 19.54 -74.40
N LEU A 12 -16.68 19.82 -74.90
CA LEU A 12 -16.30 20.42 -76.20
C LEU A 12 -16.35 21.97 -76.21
N THR A 13 -15.34 22.71 -76.66
CA THR A 13 -14.24 22.45 -77.62
C THR A 13 -12.99 23.28 -77.29
N ALA A 14 -11.83 22.80 -77.76
CA ALA A 14 -10.59 23.56 -77.82
C ALA A 14 -10.56 24.46 -79.07
N SER A 15 -10.02 25.67 -78.93
CA SER A 15 -9.42 26.45 -80.03
C SER A 15 -8.40 27.39 -79.40
N GLY A 16 -7.11 27.14 -79.69
CA GLY A 16 -6.01 27.92 -79.13
C GLY A 16 -5.80 29.26 -79.84
N CYS A 17 -5.19 30.21 -79.13
CA CYS A 17 -4.08 31.01 -79.65
C CYS A 17 -3.42 31.88 -78.56
N VAL A 18 -2.08 31.82 -78.56
CA VAL A 18 -1.09 32.85 -78.21
C VAL A 18 -0.98 33.30 -76.75
N GLN A 19 0.12 32.85 -76.13
CA GLN A 19 0.72 33.46 -74.95
C GLN A 19 1.13 34.91 -75.27
N SER A 20 0.44 35.88 -74.70
CA SER A 20 1.10 37.14 -74.35
C SER A 20 1.75 36.91 -72.98
N VAL A 21 3.08 36.85 -72.93
CA VAL A 21 3.84 36.91 -71.69
C VAL A 21 3.60 38.31 -71.10
N ARG A 22 2.59 38.43 -70.23
CA ARG A 22 2.53 39.55 -69.30
C ARG A 22 3.59 39.28 -68.25
N THR A 23 4.66 40.07 -68.29
CA THR A 23 5.56 40.23 -67.14
C THR A 23 4.72 40.39 -65.88
N PRO A 24 4.95 39.58 -64.82
CA PRO A 24 4.26 39.80 -63.56
C PRO A 24 4.60 41.22 -63.08
N PRO A 25 3.62 42.02 -62.62
CA PRO A 25 3.95 43.29 -61.99
C PRO A 25 4.85 42.99 -60.80
N ALA A 26 5.87 43.85 -60.62
CA ALA A 26 6.79 43.77 -59.50
C ALA A 26 6.00 43.51 -58.20
N THR A 27 6.42 42.52 -57.42
CA THR A 27 5.84 42.16 -56.13
C THR A 27 6.03 43.31 -55.14
N GLY A 28 5.20 44.35 -55.27
CA GLY A 28 4.90 45.25 -54.18
C GLY A 28 4.16 44.43 -53.14
N SER A 29 4.76 44.30 -51.95
CA SER A 29 4.13 43.66 -50.79
C SER A 29 2.75 44.27 -50.61
N VAL A 30 1.70 43.47 -50.82
CA VAL A 30 0.34 43.88 -50.46
C VAL A 30 0.35 44.09 -48.96
N SER A 31 0.26 45.36 -48.53
CA SER A 31 0.13 45.72 -47.12
C SER A 31 -1.18 45.12 -46.63
N ILE A 32 -1.07 44.04 -45.85
CA ILE A 32 -2.18 43.50 -45.07
C ILE A 32 -2.57 44.55 -44.03
N SER A 33 -3.87 44.74 -43.83
CA SER A 33 -4.34 45.63 -42.76
C SER A 33 -3.88 45.09 -41.40
N PRO A 34 -3.62 45.93 -40.39
CA PRO A 34 -3.22 45.47 -39.04
C PRO A 34 -4.16 44.40 -38.48
N ARG A 35 -5.48 44.52 -38.72
CA ARG A 35 -6.47 43.52 -38.31
C ARG A 35 -6.31 42.17 -39.01
N ALA A 36 -5.96 42.17 -40.29
CA ALA A 36 -5.69 40.96 -41.05
C ALA A 36 -4.38 40.29 -40.60
N GLU A 37 -3.38 41.09 -40.24
CA GLU A 37 -2.10 40.63 -39.69
C GLU A 37 -2.27 39.96 -38.32
N THR A 38 -2.99 40.58 -37.38
CA THR A 38 -3.30 39.97 -36.08
C THR A 38 -4.11 38.68 -36.23
N THR A 39 -5.08 38.65 -37.16
CA THR A 39 -5.87 37.43 -37.44
C THR A 39 -4.99 36.32 -38.00
N TYR A 40 -4.09 36.64 -38.91
CA TYR A 40 -3.13 35.69 -39.47
C TYR A 40 -2.20 35.13 -38.39
N ASN A 41 -1.62 36.00 -37.54
CA ASN A 41 -0.76 35.60 -36.43
C ASN A 41 -1.50 34.67 -35.45
N TYR A 42 -2.78 34.93 -35.18
CA TYR A 42 -3.61 34.08 -34.34
C TYR A 42 -3.82 32.68 -34.95
N LEU A 43 -4.10 32.59 -36.25
CA LEU A 43 -4.24 31.30 -36.95
C LEU A 43 -2.93 30.50 -36.96
N VAL A 44 -1.79 31.17 -37.14
CA VAL A 44 -0.46 30.54 -37.06
C VAL A 44 -0.22 29.98 -35.66
N TYR A 45 -0.53 30.74 -34.62
CA TYR A 45 -0.45 30.26 -33.23
C TYR A 45 -1.32 29.02 -33.01
N GLN A 46 -2.58 29.03 -33.45
CA GLN A 46 -3.50 27.89 -33.28
C GLN A 46 -3.01 26.61 -33.99
N ASP A 47 -2.47 26.72 -35.21
CA ASP A 47 -1.88 25.57 -35.92
C ASP A 47 -0.70 24.98 -35.14
N LEU A 48 0.23 25.83 -34.72
CA LEU A 48 1.43 25.40 -34.00
C LEU A 48 1.08 24.78 -32.64
N ALA A 49 0.18 25.39 -31.88
CA ALA A 49 -0.29 24.87 -30.60
C ALA A 49 -1.01 23.52 -30.76
N GLY A 50 -1.84 23.37 -31.81
CA GLY A 50 -2.51 22.10 -32.12
C GLY A 50 -1.52 20.99 -32.47
N ARG A 51 -0.49 21.29 -33.26
CA ARG A 51 0.59 20.35 -33.60
C ARG A 51 1.40 19.96 -32.37
N LEU A 52 1.73 20.92 -31.51
CA LEU A 52 2.47 20.68 -30.27
C LEU A 52 1.67 19.77 -29.33
N ASN A 53 0.39 20.06 -29.11
CA ASN A 53 -0.47 19.24 -28.27
C ASN A 53 -0.55 17.79 -28.79
N LYS A 54 -0.70 17.61 -30.11
CA LYS A 54 -0.69 16.27 -30.73
C LYS A 54 0.63 15.54 -30.52
N ALA A 55 1.76 16.24 -30.64
CA ALA A 55 3.08 15.64 -30.43
C ALA A 55 3.29 15.18 -28.98
N LEU A 56 2.78 15.94 -28.01
CA LEU A 56 2.85 15.59 -26.58
C LEU A 56 1.96 14.39 -26.20
N GLN A 57 0.85 14.18 -26.89
CA GLN A 57 -0.09 13.09 -26.61
C GLN A 57 0.28 11.75 -27.26
N VAL A 58 1.11 11.75 -28.31
CA VAL A 58 1.45 10.54 -29.07
C VAL A 58 2.97 10.29 -29.01
N PRO A 59 3.43 9.44 -28.08
CA PRO A 59 4.84 9.13 -27.92
C PRO A 59 5.48 8.61 -29.22
N GLY A 60 6.67 9.12 -29.55
CA GLY A 60 7.45 8.66 -30.71
C GLY A 60 7.13 9.34 -32.05
N THR A 61 6.23 10.33 -32.08
CA THR A 61 5.94 11.10 -33.31
C THR A 61 6.96 12.20 -33.64
N MET A 62 7.66 12.72 -32.63
CA MET A 62 8.72 13.73 -32.74
C MET A 62 9.82 13.44 -31.71
N THR A 63 11.05 13.83 -32.00
CA THR A 63 12.15 13.84 -31.01
C THR A 63 11.93 14.96 -29.99
N GLN A 64 12.58 14.87 -28.83
CA GLN A 64 12.50 15.94 -27.82
C GLN A 64 12.95 17.30 -28.38
N GLU A 65 14.02 17.32 -29.18
CA GLU A 65 14.53 18.54 -29.84
C GLU A 65 13.49 19.14 -30.81
N GLN A 66 12.76 18.30 -31.55
CA GLN A 66 11.68 18.75 -32.43
C GLN A 66 10.48 19.30 -31.65
N ILE A 67 10.17 18.72 -30.50
CA ILE A 67 9.12 19.22 -29.59
C ILE A 67 9.54 20.59 -29.03
N ASP A 68 10.81 20.75 -28.67
CA ASP A 68 11.35 21.99 -28.12
C ASP A 68 11.39 23.11 -29.18
N ASP A 69 11.78 22.83 -30.43
CA ASP A 69 11.68 23.78 -31.56
C ASP A 69 10.23 24.20 -31.82
N LEU A 70 9.32 23.22 -31.90
CA LEU A 70 7.91 23.48 -32.14
C LEU A 70 7.30 24.34 -31.02
N ARG A 71 7.67 24.07 -29.76
CA ARG A 71 7.29 24.88 -28.61
C ARG A 71 7.82 26.30 -28.72
N LEU A 72 9.10 26.50 -29.05
CA LEU A 72 9.69 27.83 -29.21
C LEU A 72 8.96 28.64 -30.28
N ARG A 73 8.70 28.03 -31.44
CA ARG A 73 7.94 28.67 -32.53
C ARG A 73 6.51 29.00 -32.15
N THR A 74 5.89 28.15 -31.31
CA THR A 74 4.54 28.39 -30.77
C THR A 74 4.55 29.61 -29.84
N ILE A 75 5.58 29.73 -28.99
CA ILE A 75 5.78 30.89 -28.11
C ILE A 75 6.01 32.17 -28.94
N GLU A 76 6.85 32.13 -29.96
CA GLU A 76 7.10 33.29 -30.83
C GLU A 76 5.85 33.76 -31.58
N ALA A 77 5.05 32.80 -32.09
CA ALA A 77 3.77 33.12 -32.72
C ALA A 77 2.79 33.75 -31.72
N LEU A 78 2.73 33.20 -30.50
CA LEU A 78 1.90 33.73 -29.42
C LEU A 78 2.32 35.14 -28.99
N ASP A 79 3.64 35.42 -28.96
CA ASP A 79 4.16 36.75 -28.62
C ASP A 79 3.76 37.81 -29.64
N ARG A 80 3.71 37.47 -30.93
CA ARG A 80 3.18 38.37 -31.98
C ARG A 80 1.71 38.68 -31.76
N VAL A 81 0.90 37.65 -31.43
CA VAL A 81 -0.52 37.85 -31.13
C VAL A 81 -0.71 38.73 -29.89
N MET A 82 0.08 38.50 -28.84
CA MET A 82 -0.01 39.26 -27.59
C MET A 82 0.48 40.71 -27.71
N ALA A 83 1.38 41.01 -28.66
CA ALA A 83 1.82 42.37 -28.94
C ALA A 83 0.68 43.24 -29.48
N ASP A 84 -0.19 42.66 -30.32
CA ASP A 84 -1.31 43.36 -30.93
C ASP A 84 -2.59 43.32 -30.08
N ALA A 85 -2.89 42.16 -29.49
CA ALA A 85 -4.15 41.87 -28.84
C ALA A 85 -3.94 41.01 -27.58
N PRO A 86 -3.38 41.58 -26.50
CA PRO A 86 -3.20 40.84 -25.26
C PRO A 86 -4.56 40.44 -24.66
N SER A 87 -4.62 39.25 -24.06
CA SER A 87 -5.78 38.80 -23.28
C SER A 87 -5.35 37.84 -22.16
N ALA A 88 -6.17 37.71 -21.13
CA ALA A 88 -5.92 36.79 -20.02
C ALA A 88 -5.71 35.34 -20.50
N GLN A 89 -6.46 34.89 -21.51
CA GLN A 89 -6.28 33.55 -22.09
C GLN A 89 -4.90 33.37 -22.71
N LEU A 90 -4.40 34.35 -23.46
CA LEU A 90 -3.07 34.24 -24.10
C LEU A 90 -1.93 34.23 -23.07
N TYR A 91 -2.08 34.96 -21.96
CA TYR A 91 -1.14 34.87 -20.85
C TYR A 91 -1.12 33.47 -20.21
N ARG A 92 -2.29 32.82 -20.04
CA ARG A 92 -2.38 31.43 -19.56
C ARG A 92 -1.75 30.45 -20.54
N ASP A 93 -2.09 30.58 -21.81
CA ASP A 93 -1.55 29.73 -22.87
C ASP A 93 -0.02 29.83 -22.90
N LYS A 94 0.52 31.05 -22.84
CA LYS A 94 1.96 31.29 -22.81
C LYS A 94 2.59 30.69 -21.56
N ALA A 95 1.98 30.88 -20.40
CA ALA A 95 2.47 30.32 -19.14
C ALA A 95 2.49 28.78 -19.16
N ALA A 96 1.52 28.13 -19.80
CA ALA A 96 1.43 26.68 -19.96
C ALA A 96 2.53 26.12 -20.88
N LEU A 97 2.96 26.86 -21.90
CA LEU A 97 4.06 26.43 -22.78
C LEU A 97 5.40 26.31 -22.02
N TYR A 98 5.59 27.06 -20.93
CA TYR A 98 6.78 26.97 -20.07
C TYR A 98 6.64 25.96 -18.92
N TRP A 99 5.59 25.14 -18.92
CA TRP A 99 5.25 24.26 -17.79
C TRP A 99 5.97 22.90 -17.83
N THR A 100 6.54 22.49 -18.96
CA THR A 100 7.03 21.12 -19.18
C THR A 100 8.47 20.89 -18.70
N GLU A 101 8.57 20.46 -17.43
CA GLU A 101 9.59 19.64 -16.73
C GLU A 101 11.02 20.16 -16.42
N ALA A 102 11.45 19.78 -15.20
CA ALA A 102 12.73 19.95 -14.51
C ALA A 102 13.09 21.33 -13.89
N GLN A 103 12.59 22.45 -14.42
CA GLN A 103 12.69 23.76 -13.76
C GLN A 103 11.31 24.40 -13.63
N TYR A 104 10.59 24.02 -12.58
CA TYR A 104 9.24 24.53 -12.35
C TYR A 104 9.24 26.07 -12.27
N GLY A 105 8.53 26.66 -13.23
CA GLY A 105 7.65 27.75 -12.95
C GLY A 105 8.26 29.13 -12.81
N ARG A 106 9.57 29.40 -12.88
CA ARG A 106 10.00 30.83 -12.80
C ARG A 106 9.43 31.65 -13.95
N LYS A 107 9.65 31.21 -15.20
CA LYS A 107 9.14 31.94 -16.38
C LYS A 107 7.62 31.93 -16.44
N SER A 108 7.02 30.77 -16.15
CA SER A 108 5.55 30.64 -16.09
C SER A 108 4.95 31.61 -15.04
N ARG A 109 5.52 31.66 -13.82
CA ARG A 109 5.11 32.60 -12.78
C ARG A 109 5.35 34.05 -13.15
N GLU A 110 6.45 34.38 -13.80
CA GLU A 110 6.69 35.74 -14.33
C GLU A 110 5.59 36.15 -15.30
N ILE A 111 5.25 35.27 -16.25
CA ILE A 111 4.19 35.49 -17.25
C ILE A 111 2.83 35.63 -16.57
N LEU A 112 2.49 34.75 -15.63
CA LEU A 112 1.24 34.82 -14.86
C LEU A 112 1.16 36.09 -14.02
N THR A 113 2.27 36.48 -13.39
CA THR A 113 2.36 37.72 -12.59
C THR A 113 2.20 38.95 -13.48
N GLU A 114 2.81 38.96 -14.66
CA GLU A 114 2.61 40.05 -15.65
C GLU A 114 1.16 40.09 -16.14
N GLY A 115 0.57 38.93 -16.44
CA GLY A 115 -0.82 38.79 -16.84
C GLY A 115 -1.77 39.34 -15.77
N LEU A 116 -1.58 38.98 -14.50
CA LEU A 116 -2.39 39.47 -13.37
C LEU A 116 -2.22 40.98 -13.11
N LYS A 117 -1.10 41.60 -13.50
CA LYS A 117 -0.98 43.08 -13.47
C LYS A 117 -1.88 43.75 -14.50
N LYS A 118 -2.08 43.12 -15.67
CA LYS A 118 -2.94 43.66 -16.74
C LYS A 118 -4.41 43.28 -16.58
N TYR A 119 -4.67 42.11 -16.02
CA TYR A 119 -6.00 41.55 -15.77
C TYR A 119 -6.10 41.16 -14.29
N PRO A 120 -6.15 42.16 -13.38
CA PRO A 120 -6.34 41.88 -11.96
C PRO A 120 -7.67 41.16 -11.75
N GLY A 121 -7.69 40.16 -10.87
CA GLY A 121 -8.88 39.35 -10.60
C GLY A 121 -9.15 38.21 -11.60
N ASP A 122 -8.24 37.88 -12.52
CA ASP A 122 -8.38 36.65 -13.32
C ASP A 122 -8.17 35.42 -12.42
N ARG A 123 -9.27 34.73 -12.13
CA ARG A 123 -9.31 33.53 -11.28
C ARG A 123 -8.32 32.45 -11.72
N ILE A 124 -8.34 32.11 -13.01
CA ILE A 124 -7.61 30.94 -13.52
C ILE A 124 -6.11 31.20 -13.47
N MET A 125 -5.64 32.41 -13.85
CA MET A 125 -4.23 32.79 -13.70
C MET A 125 -3.80 32.78 -12.24
N THR A 126 -4.65 33.26 -11.34
CA THR A 126 -4.38 33.23 -9.89
C THR A 126 -4.19 31.80 -9.40
N MET A 127 -5.09 30.88 -9.78
CA MET A 127 -4.98 29.46 -9.45
C MET A 127 -3.70 28.82 -10.01
N TYR A 128 -3.36 29.11 -11.27
CA TYR A 128 -2.14 28.57 -11.89
C TYR A 128 -0.89 29.09 -11.17
N LEU A 129 -0.88 30.37 -10.79
CA LEU A 129 0.22 30.98 -10.05
C LEU A 129 0.35 30.33 -8.66
N ALA A 130 -0.75 30.18 -7.92
CA ALA A 130 -0.75 29.52 -6.62
C ALA A 130 -0.32 28.05 -6.71
N ASN A 131 -0.87 27.29 -7.67
CA ASN A 131 -0.55 25.88 -7.87
C ASN A 131 0.93 25.70 -8.20
N SER A 132 1.51 26.58 -9.01
CA SER A 132 2.95 26.52 -9.33
C SER A 132 3.85 26.65 -8.09
N TRP A 133 3.42 27.35 -7.03
CA TRP A 133 4.14 27.43 -5.77
C TRP A 133 3.91 26.20 -4.89
N LEU A 134 2.72 25.61 -4.91
CA LEU A 134 2.44 24.36 -4.19
C LEU A 134 3.28 23.20 -4.71
N MET A 135 3.45 23.09 -6.02
CA MET A 135 4.31 22.08 -6.65
C MET A 135 5.78 22.20 -6.22
N GLU A 136 6.24 23.39 -5.79
CA GLU A 136 7.58 23.61 -5.19
C GLU A 136 7.59 23.44 -3.65
N GLY A 137 6.49 22.97 -3.05
CA GLY A 137 6.32 22.88 -1.61
C GLY A 137 6.27 24.25 -0.90
N LYS A 138 6.04 25.35 -1.64
CA LYS A 138 5.97 26.72 -1.09
C LYS A 138 4.53 27.09 -0.72
N THR A 139 3.94 26.33 0.19
CA THR A 139 2.52 26.46 0.61
C THR A 139 2.17 27.86 1.09
N ALA A 140 3.04 28.52 1.87
CA ALA A 140 2.77 29.88 2.34
C ALA A 140 2.63 30.91 1.20
N ARG A 141 3.39 30.75 0.11
CA ARG A 141 3.28 31.66 -1.06
C ARG A 141 2.00 31.42 -1.82
N ALA A 142 1.65 30.16 -2.06
CA ALA A 142 0.39 29.81 -2.69
C ALA A 142 -0.81 30.31 -1.88
N ALA A 143 -0.75 30.14 -0.56
CA ALA A 143 -1.78 30.60 0.36
C ALA A 143 -1.93 32.12 0.31
N SER A 144 -0.83 32.88 0.33
CA SER A 144 -0.87 34.35 0.17
C SER A 144 -1.61 34.75 -1.10
N ILE A 145 -1.23 34.18 -2.25
CA ILE A 145 -1.86 34.51 -3.55
C ILE A 145 -3.37 34.24 -3.55
N MET A 146 -3.79 33.09 -3.03
CA MET A 146 -5.21 32.74 -2.98
C MET A 146 -5.98 33.56 -1.95
N ASN A 147 -5.38 33.85 -0.80
CA ASN A 147 -6.00 34.67 0.24
C ASN A 147 -6.18 36.13 -0.21
N ASP A 148 -5.19 36.69 -0.91
CA ASP A 148 -5.27 38.06 -1.47
C ASP A 148 -6.44 38.13 -2.48
N TYR A 149 -6.52 37.16 -3.40
CA TYR A 149 -7.63 37.07 -4.36
C TYR A 149 -8.99 36.89 -3.68
N LEU A 150 -9.12 35.95 -2.72
CA LEU A 150 -10.38 35.70 -2.03
C LEU A 150 -10.77 36.84 -1.07
N GLY A 151 -9.82 37.69 -0.66
CA GLY A 151 -10.09 38.92 0.07
C GLY A 151 -10.82 39.95 -0.78
N GLU A 152 -10.44 40.08 -2.06
CA GLU A 152 -11.12 40.95 -3.04
C GLU A 152 -12.38 40.30 -3.63
N HIS A 153 -12.43 38.97 -3.66
CA HIS A 153 -13.52 38.19 -4.25
C HIS A 153 -14.13 37.18 -3.24
N PRO A 154 -14.69 37.64 -2.10
CA PRO A 154 -15.14 36.74 -1.03
C PRO A 154 -16.31 35.84 -1.42
N ASP A 155 -17.08 36.19 -2.46
CA ASP A 155 -18.22 35.43 -2.95
C ASP A 155 -17.88 34.37 -4.02
N ASP A 156 -16.62 34.31 -4.47
CA ASP A 156 -16.16 33.34 -5.47
C ASP A 156 -15.93 31.96 -4.83
N MET A 157 -17.02 31.22 -4.69
CA MET A 157 -16.99 29.88 -4.08
C MET A 157 -16.24 28.85 -4.92
N GLU A 158 -16.19 29.02 -6.24
CA GLU A 158 -15.45 28.12 -7.13
C GLU A 158 -13.94 28.29 -6.87
N ALA A 159 -13.47 29.53 -6.75
CA ALA A 159 -12.09 29.80 -6.35
C ALA A 159 -11.77 29.23 -4.97
N ARG A 160 -12.71 29.33 -4.03
CA ARG A 160 -12.54 28.80 -2.69
C ARG A 160 -12.52 27.27 -2.64
N GLU A 161 -13.38 26.60 -3.40
CA GLU A 161 -13.41 25.15 -3.53
C GLU A 161 -12.07 24.63 -4.07
N ARG A 162 -11.60 25.22 -5.17
CA ARG A 162 -10.31 24.89 -5.78
C ARG A 162 -9.14 25.14 -4.84
N TYR A 163 -9.15 26.24 -4.09
CA TYR A 163 -8.11 26.51 -3.09
C TYR A 163 -8.09 25.44 -1.97
N GLY A 164 -9.27 25.09 -1.45
CA GLY A 164 -9.42 24.03 -0.48
C GLY A 164 -8.93 22.68 -1.00
N GLN A 165 -9.31 22.30 -2.23
CA GLN A 165 -8.81 21.12 -2.92
C GLN A 165 -7.27 21.11 -2.99
N MET A 166 -6.67 22.20 -3.47
CA MET A 166 -5.22 22.32 -3.64
C MET A 166 -4.46 22.14 -2.30
N LEU A 167 -4.99 22.69 -1.20
CA LEU A 167 -4.43 22.51 0.13
C LEU A 167 -4.52 21.05 0.61
N VAL A 168 -5.67 20.39 0.39
CA VAL A 168 -5.86 18.98 0.75
C VAL A 168 -4.92 18.06 -0.03
N GLU A 169 -4.75 18.30 -1.33
CA GLU A 169 -3.81 17.54 -2.18
C GLU A 169 -2.35 17.76 -1.77
N ALA A 170 -2.00 18.99 -1.34
CA ALA A 170 -0.68 19.31 -0.80
C ALA A 170 -0.44 18.77 0.63
N GLY A 171 -1.41 18.07 1.22
CA GLY A 171 -1.32 17.51 2.57
C GLY A 171 -1.61 18.50 3.70
N ASN A 172 -2.04 19.72 3.40
CA ASN A 172 -2.44 20.72 4.39
C ASN A 172 -3.94 20.60 4.70
N TYR A 173 -4.29 19.55 5.44
CA TYR A 173 -5.67 19.12 5.63
C TYR A 173 -6.50 20.09 6.47
N ALA A 174 -5.94 20.71 7.50
CA ALA A 174 -6.66 21.63 8.39
C ALA A 174 -7.06 22.91 7.64
N ASP A 175 -6.09 23.58 7.02
CA ASP A 175 -6.36 24.80 6.26
C ASP A 175 -7.28 24.53 5.07
N GLY A 176 -7.09 23.40 4.38
CA GLY A 176 -7.97 22.99 3.28
C GLY A 176 -9.41 22.78 3.74
N LEU A 177 -9.60 22.13 4.89
CA LEU A 177 -10.92 21.93 5.49
C LEU A 177 -11.57 23.26 5.89
N ASP A 178 -10.81 24.20 6.45
CA ASP A 178 -11.32 25.52 6.82
C ASP A 178 -11.83 26.29 5.59
N GLN A 179 -11.05 26.33 4.51
CA GLN A 179 -11.48 26.96 3.26
C GLN A 179 -12.75 26.32 2.72
N LEU A 180 -12.80 24.99 2.68
CA LEU A 180 -13.97 24.28 2.19
C LEU A 180 -15.19 24.53 3.08
N ASN A 181 -15.05 24.56 4.41
CA ASN A 181 -16.16 24.74 5.36
C ASN A 181 -16.83 26.11 5.25
N THR A 182 -16.12 27.13 4.78
CA THR A 182 -16.73 28.45 4.56
C THR A 182 -17.71 28.49 3.38
N ILE A 183 -17.69 27.48 2.49
CA ILE A 183 -18.63 27.37 1.37
C ILE A 183 -20.00 26.94 1.93
N PRO A 184 -21.06 27.77 1.78
CA PRO A 184 -22.39 27.43 2.30
C PRO A 184 -22.93 26.13 1.69
N GLU A 185 -23.72 25.35 2.46
CA GLU A 185 -24.26 24.07 1.99
C GLU A 185 -25.10 24.19 0.69
N SER A 186 -25.72 25.35 0.45
CA SER A 186 -26.47 25.64 -0.78
C SER A 186 -25.59 25.74 -2.02
N LYS A 187 -24.32 26.13 -1.85
CA LYS A 187 -23.32 26.30 -2.91
C LYS A 187 -22.32 25.14 -2.98
N SER A 188 -22.30 24.25 -1.98
CA SER A 188 -21.39 23.09 -1.96
C SER A 188 -21.72 22.09 -3.06
N THR A 189 -20.70 21.70 -3.82
CA THR A 189 -20.78 20.68 -4.88
C THR A 189 -20.43 19.28 -4.34
N ALA A 190 -20.50 18.25 -5.20
CA ALA A 190 -19.98 16.93 -4.84
C ALA A 190 -18.47 16.97 -4.54
N GLU A 191 -17.68 17.75 -5.30
CA GLU A 191 -16.25 17.95 -5.06
C GLU A 191 -16.00 18.65 -3.71
N THR A 192 -16.77 19.68 -3.35
CA THR A 192 -16.65 20.33 -2.03
C THR A 192 -16.72 19.29 -0.92
N TYR A 193 -17.76 18.45 -0.92
CA TYR A 193 -17.98 17.45 0.10
C TYR A 193 -16.91 16.34 0.05
N TYR A 194 -16.47 15.95 -1.13
CA TYR A 194 -15.39 14.98 -1.31
C TYR A 194 -14.08 15.43 -0.67
N TYR A 195 -13.62 16.65 -0.96
CA TYR A 195 -12.38 17.15 -0.39
C TYR A 195 -12.49 17.44 1.12
N ARG A 196 -13.66 17.86 1.62
CA ARG A 196 -13.93 17.93 3.07
C ARG A 196 -13.74 16.56 3.71
N SER A 197 -14.31 15.52 3.09
CA SER A 197 -14.16 14.15 3.58
C SER A 197 -12.70 13.70 3.61
N ARG A 198 -11.95 13.91 2.52
CA ARG A 198 -10.52 13.55 2.47
C ARG A 198 -9.71 14.23 3.58
N ALA A 199 -9.96 15.51 3.82
CA ALA A 199 -9.32 16.25 4.90
C ALA A 199 -9.68 15.67 6.28
N LEU A 200 -10.98 15.47 6.55
CA LEU A 200 -11.49 14.90 7.80
C LEU A 200 -10.92 13.50 8.07
N GLY A 201 -10.88 12.63 7.05
CA GLY A 201 -10.33 11.29 7.15
C GLY A 201 -8.85 11.29 7.53
N LYS A 202 -8.06 12.23 7.01
CA LYS A 202 -6.63 12.40 7.35
C LYS A 202 -6.41 13.02 8.74
N LEU A 203 -7.36 13.83 9.21
CA LEU A 203 -7.39 14.37 10.58
C LEU A 203 -7.94 13.36 11.61
N GLY A 204 -8.37 12.18 11.17
CA GLY A 204 -8.87 11.09 12.02
C GLY A 204 -10.37 11.12 12.30
N ASP A 205 -11.12 12.09 11.77
CA ASP A 205 -12.57 12.23 11.95
C ASP A 205 -13.33 11.44 10.87
N ARG A 206 -13.29 10.11 10.99
CA ARG A 206 -13.84 9.18 9.98
C ARG A 206 -15.36 9.24 9.85
N GLU A 207 -16.09 9.48 10.94
CA GLU A 207 -17.55 9.56 10.90
C GLU A 207 -18.01 10.76 10.07
N LYS A 208 -17.43 11.94 10.30
CA LYS A 208 -17.75 13.12 9.48
C LYS A 208 -17.27 12.98 8.05
N ALA A 209 -16.17 12.26 7.81
CA ALA A 209 -15.71 11.95 6.46
C ALA A 209 -16.78 11.15 5.68
N ILE A 210 -17.31 10.09 6.29
CA ILE A 210 -18.40 9.27 5.73
C ILE A 210 -19.64 10.12 5.44
N ASP A 211 -20.05 11.00 6.37
CA ASP A 211 -21.23 11.83 6.18
C ASP A 211 -21.07 12.86 5.04
N ASN A 212 -19.87 13.43 4.89
CA ASN A 212 -19.56 14.29 3.73
C ASN A 212 -19.60 13.48 2.43
N LEU A 213 -19.06 12.26 2.38
CA LEU A 213 -19.15 11.41 1.18
C LEU A 213 -20.60 11.07 0.82
N LYS A 214 -21.45 10.75 1.80
CA LYS A 214 -22.89 10.57 1.55
C LYS A 214 -23.53 11.82 0.94
N LYS A 215 -23.16 13.02 1.40
CA LYS A 215 -23.62 14.29 0.80
C LYS A 215 -23.09 14.46 -0.63
N ALA A 216 -21.84 14.09 -0.89
CA ALA A 216 -21.24 14.12 -2.23
C ALA A 216 -22.01 13.20 -3.20
N ILE A 217 -22.22 11.94 -2.83
CA ILE A 217 -22.96 10.96 -3.64
C ILE A 217 -24.43 11.33 -3.82
N LYS A 218 -25.05 11.97 -2.82
CA LYS A 218 -26.41 12.50 -2.99
C LYS A 218 -26.50 13.58 -4.08
N ARG A 219 -25.44 14.39 -4.26
CA ARG A 219 -25.38 15.45 -5.26
C ARG A 219 -25.00 14.92 -6.63
N TYR A 220 -24.05 14.00 -6.68
CA TYR A 220 -23.60 13.34 -7.90
C TYR A 220 -23.55 11.82 -7.66
N PRO A 221 -24.63 11.09 -8.00
CA PRO A 221 -24.76 9.66 -7.66
C PRO A 221 -23.75 8.72 -8.32
N ASP A 222 -23.17 9.13 -9.45
CA ASP A 222 -22.21 8.35 -10.22
C ASP A 222 -20.79 8.91 -10.08
N PHE A 223 -20.53 9.61 -8.97
CA PHE A 223 -19.23 10.15 -8.65
C PHE A 223 -18.25 9.04 -8.22
N VAL A 224 -17.48 8.54 -9.18
CA VAL A 224 -16.59 7.38 -9.05
C VAL A 224 -15.64 7.51 -7.86
N GLU A 225 -14.91 8.62 -7.75
CA GLU A 225 -13.96 8.87 -6.67
C GLU A 225 -14.63 8.93 -5.30
N GLY A 226 -15.83 9.50 -5.23
CA GLY A 226 -16.63 9.54 -4.02
C GLY A 226 -17.16 8.17 -3.61
N LEU A 227 -17.58 7.34 -4.56
CA LEU A 227 -18.10 6.00 -4.32
C LEU A 227 -16.97 5.09 -3.81
N ALA A 228 -15.80 5.15 -4.45
CA ALA A 228 -14.61 4.42 -4.05
C ALA A 228 -14.16 4.79 -2.63
N GLU A 229 -14.05 6.08 -2.33
CA GLU A 229 -13.66 6.54 -1.00
C GLU A 229 -14.70 6.15 0.06
N LEU A 230 -16.00 6.28 -0.24
CA LEU A 230 -17.08 5.91 0.69
C LEU A 230 -17.06 4.41 1.02
N ALA A 231 -16.91 3.57 0.00
CA ALA A 231 -16.84 2.12 0.17
C ALA A 231 -15.61 1.72 1.00
N TYR A 232 -14.47 2.36 0.75
CA TYR A 232 -13.23 2.15 1.52
C TYR A 232 -13.37 2.58 2.99
N GLN A 233 -14.00 3.73 3.27
CA GLN A 233 -14.24 4.16 4.65
C GLN A 233 -15.19 3.20 5.41
N TYR A 234 -16.21 2.67 4.74
CA TYR A 234 -17.05 1.61 5.33
C TYR A 234 -16.27 0.33 5.61
N GLU A 235 -15.36 -0.06 4.72
CA GLU A 235 -14.50 -1.22 4.91
C GLU A 235 -13.58 -1.05 6.13
N LEU A 236 -12.90 0.10 6.25
CA LEU A 236 -12.02 0.42 7.38
C LEU A 236 -12.76 0.44 8.72
N THR A 237 -14.03 0.85 8.71
CA THR A 237 -14.90 0.88 9.89
C THR A 237 -15.68 -0.43 10.09
N ARG A 238 -15.36 -1.49 9.31
CA ARG A 238 -15.98 -2.82 9.35
C ARG A 238 -17.49 -2.83 9.09
N GLN A 239 -18.01 -1.79 8.43
CA GLN A 239 -19.40 -1.69 7.98
C GLN A 239 -19.58 -2.42 6.64
N TYR A 240 -19.26 -3.71 6.61
CA TYR A 240 -19.10 -4.49 5.37
C TYR A 240 -20.35 -4.53 4.49
N THR A 241 -21.55 -4.57 5.06
CA THR A 241 -22.81 -4.53 4.27
C THR A 241 -22.98 -3.21 3.52
N LEU A 242 -22.56 -2.08 4.12
CA LEU A 242 -22.60 -0.78 3.45
C LEU A 242 -21.47 -0.65 2.43
N ALA A 243 -20.28 -1.17 2.75
CA ALA A 243 -19.15 -1.23 1.83
C ALA A 243 -19.52 -2.03 0.57
N GLU A 244 -20.09 -3.23 0.73
CA GLU A 244 -20.56 -4.09 -0.34
C GLU A 244 -21.49 -3.32 -1.29
N LYS A 245 -22.59 -2.77 -0.75
CA LYS A 245 -23.60 -2.06 -1.55
C LYS A 245 -23.03 -0.85 -2.30
N THR A 246 -22.01 -0.21 -1.73
CA THR A 246 -21.35 0.95 -2.36
C THR A 246 -20.38 0.49 -3.46
N TYR A 247 -19.61 -0.58 -3.23
CA TYR A 247 -18.73 -1.16 -4.25
C TYR A 247 -19.52 -1.80 -5.40
N GLU A 248 -20.70 -2.38 -5.15
CA GLU A 248 -21.59 -2.87 -6.23
C GLU A 248 -22.00 -1.73 -7.15
N ARG A 249 -22.42 -0.60 -6.57
CA ARG A 249 -22.75 0.59 -7.35
C ARG A 249 -21.53 1.13 -8.11
N LEU A 250 -20.35 1.14 -7.48
CA LEU A 250 -19.13 1.53 -8.16
C LEU A 250 -18.82 0.60 -9.35
N LEU A 251 -19.04 -0.71 -9.20
CA LEU A 251 -18.84 -1.70 -10.26
C LEU A 251 -19.77 -1.46 -11.46
N GLU A 252 -21.00 -0.96 -11.24
CA GLU A 252 -21.96 -0.61 -12.29
C GLU A 252 -21.55 0.64 -13.08
N VAL A 253 -20.95 1.64 -12.41
CA VAL A 253 -20.57 2.92 -13.02
C VAL A 253 -19.22 2.84 -13.72
N ASP A 254 -18.19 2.36 -13.01
CA ASP A 254 -16.81 2.27 -13.48
C ASP A 254 -16.09 1.11 -12.76
N GLY A 255 -16.46 -0.11 -13.16
CA GLY A 255 -16.03 -1.35 -12.54
C GLY A 255 -14.79 -1.99 -13.15
N GLY A 256 -13.67 -1.97 -12.43
CA GLY A 256 -12.45 -2.71 -12.75
C GLY A 256 -12.32 -4.06 -12.01
N PRO A 257 -11.32 -4.88 -12.39
CA PRO A 257 -10.94 -6.07 -11.63
C PRO A 257 -10.68 -5.80 -10.14
N GLU A 258 -10.18 -4.60 -9.80
CA GLU A 258 -9.85 -4.17 -8.45
C GLU A 258 -11.11 -4.02 -7.58
N VAL A 259 -12.15 -3.37 -8.10
CA VAL A 259 -13.44 -3.21 -7.41
C VAL A 259 -14.09 -4.59 -7.19
N ARG A 260 -13.99 -5.46 -8.20
CA ARG A 260 -14.51 -6.84 -8.12
C ARG A 260 -13.77 -7.65 -7.06
N LEU A 261 -12.44 -7.56 -6.96
CA LEU A 261 -11.68 -8.24 -5.89
C LEU A 261 -12.07 -7.72 -4.50
N ARG A 262 -12.29 -6.41 -4.34
CA ARG A 262 -12.81 -5.85 -3.08
C ARG A 262 -14.17 -6.43 -2.70
N LEU A 263 -15.06 -6.60 -3.68
CA LEU A 263 -16.35 -7.24 -3.45
C LEU A 263 -16.22 -8.73 -3.07
N VAL A 264 -15.25 -9.45 -3.64
CA VAL A 264 -14.90 -10.82 -3.21
C VAL A 264 -14.48 -10.78 -1.74
N ASP A 265 -13.47 -9.98 -1.39
CA ASP A 265 -12.97 -9.86 -0.01
C ASP A 265 -14.09 -9.56 1.00
N ILE A 266 -14.96 -8.61 0.66
CA ILE A 266 -16.08 -8.20 1.52
C ILE A 266 -17.12 -9.32 1.67
N ASN A 267 -17.46 -10.00 0.58
CA ASN A 267 -18.43 -11.08 0.63
C ASN A 267 -17.88 -12.31 1.36
N VAL A 268 -16.58 -12.58 1.28
CA VAL A 268 -15.92 -13.59 2.11
C VAL A 268 -16.04 -13.23 3.60
N LYS A 269 -15.74 -11.98 3.99
CA LYS A 269 -15.88 -11.49 5.38
C LYS A 269 -17.33 -11.49 5.89
N LEU A 270 -18.29 -11.28 4.99
CA LEU A 270 -19.73 -11.39 5.29
C LEU A 270 -20.23 -12.84 5.30
N ASN A 271 -19.38 -13.82 4.99
CA ASN A 271 -19.71 -15.23 4.82
C ASN A 271 -20.76 -15.50 3.71
N ASN A 272 -20.82 -14.62 2.71
CA ASN A 272 -21.65 -14.73 1.50
C ASN A 272 -20.87 -15.47 0.39
N LEU A 273 -20.52 -16.72 0.65
CA LEU A 273 -19.53 -17.47 -0.14
C LEU A 273 -19.95 -17.70 -1.61
N ASP A 274 -21.23 -17.94 -1.87
CA ASP A 274 -21.73 -18.14 -3.23
C ASP A 274 -21.59 -16.88 -4.08
N LYS A 275 -21.90 -15.72 -3.48
CA LYS A 275 -21.76 -14.42 -4.13
C LYS A 275 -20.30 -14.06 -4.34
N ALA A 276 -19.45 -14.26 -3.33
CA ALA A 276 -18.00 -14.08 -3.46
C ALA A 276 -17.44 -14.94 -4.61
N LEU A 277 -17.88 -16.20 -4.71
CA LEU A 277 -17.39 -17.12 -5.74
C LEU A 277 -17.89 -16.71 -7.13
N SER A 278 -19.16 -16.33 -7.27
CA SER A 278 -19.70 -15.79 -8.53
C SER A 278 -18.95 -14.54 -8.98
N LEU A 279 -18.72 -13.58 -8.07
CA LEU A 279 -17.95 -12.37 -8.35
C LEU A 279 -16.54 -12.70 -8.87
N ALA A 280 -15.82 -13.61 -8.21
CA ALA A 280 -14.49 -14.06 -8.64
C ALA A 280 -14.56 -14.82 -9.98
N MET A 281 -15.60 -15.62 -10.20
CA MET A 281 -15.75 -16.43 -11.41
C MET A 281 -16.22 -15.64 -12.63
N GLU A 282 -16.82 -14.48 -12.44
CA GLU A 282 -17.15 -13.55 -13.53
C GLU A 282 -16.02 -12.55 -13.83
N GLY A 283 -15.03 -12.45 -12.94
CA GLY A 283 -13.87 -11.58 -13.13
C GLY A 283 -12.86 -12.09 -14.17
N PRO A 284 -11.80 -11.30 -14.44
CA PRO A 284 -10.77 -11.68 -15.40
C PRO A 284 -10.14 -13.03 -15.08
N LYS A 285 -10.04 -13.88 -16.08
CA LYS A 285 -9.32 -15.17 -15.97
C LYS A 285 -7.81 -14.99 -16.10
N THR A 286 -7.24 -13.90 -15.57
CA THR A 286 -5.79 -13.75 -15.49
C THR A 286 -5.27 -14.59 -14.32
N LYS A 287 -3.99 -14.99 -14.35
CA LYS A 287 -3.41 -15.76 -13.25
C LYS A 287 -3.39 -14.92 -11.96
N SER A 288 -3.04 -13.63 -12.06
CA SER A 288 -2.98 -12.73 -10.89
C SER A 288 -4.33 -12.63 -10.19
N PHE A 289 -5.37 -12.22 -10.92
CA PHE A 289 -6.71 -12.03 -10.36
C PHE A 289 -7.24 -13.29 -9.67
N LEU A 290 -7.09 -14.47 -10.31
CA LEU A 290 -7.53 -15.74 -9.71
C LEU A 290 -6.76 -16.09 -8.44
N LEU A 291 -5.44 -15.85 -8.40
CA LEU A 291 -4.65 -16.11 -7.20
C LEU A 291 -4.98 -15.13 -6.07
N ASP A 292 -5.23 -13.86 -6.40
CA ASP A 292 -5.64 -12.85 -5.43
C ASP A 292 -7.00 -13.23 -4.81
N ALA A 293 -7.98 -13.63 -5.62
CA ALA A 293 -9.26 -14.15 -5.13
C ALA A 293 -9.09 -15.44 -4.30
N VAL A 294 -8.25 -16.40 -4.74
CA VAL A 294 -7.94 -17.62 -3.97
C VAL A 294 -7.42 -17.28 -2.57
N ASN A 295 -6.53 -16.29 -2.47
CA ASN A 295 -5.99 -15.84 -1.20
C ASN A 295 -7.07 -15.23 -0.29
N SER A 296 -8.02 -14.48 -0.85
CA SER A 296 -9.16 -13.93 -0.08
C SER A 296 -9.94 -15.03 0.66
N PHE A 297 -10.26 -16.13 -0.02
CA PHE A 297 -10.97 -17.24 0.60
C PHE A 297 -10.11 -18.04 1.57
N MET A 298 -8.84 -18.30 1.21
CA MET A 298 -7.92 -19.02 2.08
C MET A 298 -7.66 -18.29 3.41
N ALA A 299 -7.53 -16.95 3.37
CA ALA A 299 -7.27 -16.15 4.57
C ALA A 299 -8.38 -16.28 5.63
N GLU A 300 -9.62 -16.54 5.21
CA GLU A 300 -10.78 -16.74 6.07
C GLU A 300 -11.13 -18.24 6.23
N GLY A 301 -10.27 -19.15 5.76
CA GLY A 301 -10.43 -20.60 5.94
C GLY A 301 -11.40 -21.29 4.97
N PHE A 302 -11.86 -20.62 3.93
CA PHE A 302 -12.82 -21.15 2.95
C PHE A 302 -12.12 -21.91 1.81
N TYR A 303 -11.45 -23.01 2.18
CA TYR A 303 -10.59 -23.77 1.27
C TYR A 303 -11.32 -24.42 0.10
N ALA A 304 -12.60 -24.77 0.24
CA ALA A 304 -13.38 -25.40 -0.83
C ALA A 304 -13.57 -24.45 -2.02
N GLN A 305 -13.98 -23.21 -1.75
CA GLN A 305 -14.18 -22.17 -2.76
C GLN A 305 -12.84 -21.74 -3.37
N ALA A 306 -11.80 -21.60 -2.53
CA ALA A 306 -10.43 -21.38 -3.00
C ALA A 306 -10.00 -22.47 -4.01
N SER A 307 -10.27 -23.74 -3.68
CA SER A 307 -9.97 -24.90 -4.52
C SER A 307 -10.69 -24.85 -5.87
N THR A 308 -11.97 -24.47 -5.89
CA THR A 308 -12.77 -24.32 -7.12
C THR A 308 -12.18 -23.28 -8.07
N MET A 309 -11.76 -22.12 -7.57
CA MET A 309 -11.14 -21.09 -8.41
C MET A 309 -9.76 -21.51 -8.90
N LEU A 310 -9.00 -22.20 -8.04
CA LEU A 310 -7.69 -22.71 -8.38
C LEU A 310 -7.75 -23.73 -9.52
N ASP A 311 -8.82 -24.55 -9.60
CA ASP A 311 -9.03 -25.50 -10.70
C ASP A 311 -9.17 -24.85 -12.07
N VAL A 312 -9.52 -23.57 -12.14
CA VAL A 312 -9.47 -22.79 -13.40
C VAL A 312 -8.03 -22.70 -13.93
N LEU A 313 -7.03 -22.66 -13.05
CA LEU A 313 -5.62 -22.69 -13.45
C LEU A 313 -5.16 -24.07 -13.93
N ALA A 314 -5.80 -25.16 -13.48
CA ALA A 314 -5.48 -26.51 -13.92
C ALA A 314 -5.77 -26.75 -15.41
N GLY A 315 -6.72 -26.00 -15.99
CA GLY A 315 -7.02 -26.02 -17.42
C GLY A 315 -5.93 -25.43 -18.31
N ARG A 316 -4.91 -24.77 -17.75
CA ARG A 316 -3.82 -24.15 -18.51
C ARG A 316 -2.69 -25.14 -18.75
N LYS A 317 -2.05 -25.06 -19.92
CA LYS A 317 -0.87 -25.86 -20.26
C LYS A 317 0.33 -24.96 -20.55
N PRO A 318 1.47 -25.12 -19.84
CA PRO A 318 1.64 -25.99 -18.65
C PRO A 318 0.81 -25.50 -17.45
N ILE A 319 0.47 -26.42 -16.54
CA ILE A 319 -0.21 -26.07 -15.29
C ILE A 319 0.74 -25.19 -14.45
N PRO A 320 0.30 -24.01 -13.99
CA PRO A 320 1.15 -23.12 -13.19
C PRO A 320 1.64 -23.81 -11.91
N ALA A 321 2.90 -23.59 -11.51
CA ALA A 321 3.42 -24.17 -10.27
C ALA A 321 2.66 -23.67 -9.02
N GLU A 322 2.13 -22.45 -9.07
CA GLU A 322 1.28 -21.88 -8.03
C GLU A 322 0.04 -22.74 -7.77
N TYR A 323 -0.53 -23.36 -8.81
CA TYR A 323 -1.65 -24.30 -8.66
C TYR A 323 -1.27 -25.45 -7.71
N TRP A 324 -0.14 -26.10 -7.94
CA TRP A 324 0.32 -27.21 -7.10
C TRP A 324 0.64 -26.76 -5.68
N PHE A 325 1.29 -25.61 -5.53
CA PHE A 325 1.62 -25.07 -4.21
C PHE A 325 0.36 -24.76 -3.38
N TYR A 326 -0.61 -24.02 -3.94
CA TYR A 326 -1.84 -23.69 -3.20
C TYR A 326 -2.74 -24.92 -2.97
N LYS A 327 -2.77 -25.91 -3.88
CA LYS A 327 -3.44 -27.19 -3.62
C LYS A 327 -2.81 -27.94 -2.44
N ALA A 328 -1.49 -27.85 -2.29
CA ALA A 328 -0.82 -28.45 -1.13
C ALA A 328 -1.20 -27.75 0.18
N VAL A 329 -1.27 -26.41 0.18
CA VAL A 329 -1.72 -25.63 1.35
C VAL A 329 -3.16 -26.02 1.71
N ILE A 330 -4.07 -26.04 0.74
CA ILE A 330 -5.48 -26.46 0.93
C ILE A 330 -5.57 -27.88 1.47
N ALA A 331 -4.80 -28.83 0.93
CA ALA A 331 -4.82 -30.21 1.40
C ALA A 331 -4.32 -30.33 2.85
N ASN A 332 -3.28 -29.58 3.22
CA ASN A 332 -2.75 -29.62 4.58
C ASN A 332 -3.65 -28.90 5.60
N GLU A 333 -4.08 -27.68 5.30
CA GLU A 333 -4.80 -26.83 6.26
C GLU A 333 -6.31 -27.06 6.22
N GLY A 334 -6.89 -27.22 5.04
CA GLY A 334 -8.33 -27.38 4.86
C GLY A 334 -8.82 -28.83 4.96
N GLU A 335 -8.01 -29.79 4.52
CA GLU A 335 -8.39 -31.21 4.55
C GLU A 335 -7.68 -32.01 5.66
N ALA A 336 -6.72 -31.39 6.37
CA ALA A 336 -5.86 -32.07 7.34
C ALA A 336 -5.17 -33.33 6.78
N ASP A 337 -4.86 -33.33 5.47
CA ASP A 337 -4.24 -34.43 4.74
C ASP A 337 -2.82 -34.04 4.27
N PRO A 338 -1.80 -34.20 5.15
CA PRO A 338 -0.41 -33.88 4.81
C PRO A 338 0.15 -34.81 3.72
N ALA A 339 -0.39 -36.03 3.55
CA ALA A 339 0.07 -36.95 2.53
C ALA A 339 -0.37 -36.48 1.12
N LYS A 340 -1.63 -36.04 0.99
CA LYS A 340 -2.14 -35.41 -0.23
C LYS A 340 -1.40 -34.11 -0.54
N ALA A 341 -1.10 -33.30 0.47
CA ALA A 341 -0.31 -32.09 0.32
C ALA A 341 1.08 -32.38 -0.27
N LEU A 342 1.78 -33.41 0.25
CA LEU A 342 3.07 -33.84 -0.30
C LEU A 342 2.97 -34.23 -1.78
N GLY A 343 1.93 -34.97 -2.18
CA GLY A 343 1.72 -35.37 -3.57
C GLY A 343 1.51 -34.18 -4.52
N PHE A 344 1.00 -33.05 -4.03
CA PHE A 344 0.95 -31.81 -4.80
C PHE A 344 2.31 -31.09 -4.84
N LEU A 345 3.03 -31.01 -3.73
CA LEU A 345 4.35 -30.37 -3.67
C LEU A 345 5.38 -31.02 -4.61
N GLU A 346 5.30 -32.35 -4.79
CA GLU A 346 6.17 -33.10 -5.70
C GLU A 346 5.97 -32.74 -7.18
N LYS A 347 4.85 -32.11 -7.54
CA LYS A 347 4.55 -31.65 -8.91
C LYS A 347 5.07 -30.25 -9.20
N VAL A 348 5.58 -29.54 -8.20
CA VAL A 348 6.22 -28.23 -8.39
C VAL A 348 7.57 -28.45 -9.09
N ALA A 349 7.71 -27.89 -10.29
CA ALA A 349 8.89 -28.11 -11.12
C ALA A 349 10.17 -27.50 -10.50
N PRO A 350 11.33 -28.19 -10.54
CA PRO A 350 12.57 -27.73 -9.92
C PRO A 350 13.14 -26.39 -10.41
N ASP A 351 12.81 -25.99 -11.64
CA ASP A 351 13.20 -24.73 -12.28
C ASP A 351 12.24 -23.57 -11.94
N ASN A 352 11.14 -23.84 -11.24
CA ASN A 352 10.16 -22.82 -10.88
C ASN A 352 10.62 -21.98 -9.69
N LYS A 353 10.34 -20.67 -9.73
CA LYS A 353 10.64 -19.73 -8.63
C LYS A 353 10.03 -20.11 -7.27
N HIS A 354 8.94 -20.88 -7.25
CA HIS A 354 8.28 -21.36 -6.02
C HIS A 354 8.84 -22.67 -5.49
N TYR A 355 9.73 -23.33 -6.22
CA TYR A 355 10.30 -24.61 -5.83
C TYR A 355 11.00 -24.60 -4.45
N PRO A 356 11.78 -23.57 -4.06
CA PRO A 356 12.36 -23.54 -2.72
C PRO A 356 11.32 -23.55 -1.61
N ARG A 357 10.22 -22.77 -1.77
CA ARG A 357 9.12 -22.73 -0.81
C ARG A 357 8.39 -24.08 -0.76
N ALA A 358 8.22 -24.74 -1.91
CA ALA A 358 7.64 -26.07 -1.97
C ALA A 358 8.52 -27.12 -1.27
N LEU A 359 9.85 -27.07 -1.45
CA LEU A 359 10.79 -27.96 -0.74
C LEU A 359 10.78 -27.72 0.77
N GLN A 360 10.75 -26.47 1.22
CA GLN A 360 10.65 -26.14 2.64
C GLN A 360 9.37 -26.73 3.25
N PHE A 361 8.23 -26.51 2.59
CA PHE A 361 6.96 -27.05 3.07
C PHE A 361 6.96 -28.58 3.07
N ARG A 362 7.52 -29.20 2.01
CA ARG A 362 7.68 -30.66 1.91
C ARG A 362 8.50 -31.20 3.08
N ALA A 363 9.64 -30.59 3.39
CA ALA A 363 10.50 -31.00 4.50
C ALA A 363 9.77 -30.91 5.86
N GLN A 364 9.02 -29.83 6.09
CA GLN A 364 8.23 -29.65 7.31
C GLN A 364 7.16 -30.74 7.44
N LEU A 365 6.38 -30.99 6.39
CA LEU A 365 5.34 -32.03 6.39
C LEU A 365 5.94 -33.43 6.61
N LEU A 366 7.03 -33.75 5.91
CA LEU A 366 7.72 -35.03 6.09
C LEU A 366 8.20 -35.21 7.54
N ASN A 367 8.73 -34.17 8.17
CA ASN A 367 9.13 -34.22 9.56
C ASN A 367 7.93 -34.44 10.50
N LEU A 368 6.82 -33.71 10.30
CA LEU A 368 5.59 -33.87 11.08
C LEU A 368 5.01 -35.29 10.96
N MET A 369 5.11 -35.90 9.79
CA MET A 369 4.69 -37.29 9.54
C MET A 369 5.68 -38.34 10.08
N GLY A 370 6.78 -37.93 10.73
CA GLY A 370 7.82 -38.84 11.21
C GLY A 370 8.70 -39.44 10.10
N ARG A 371 8.55 -39.01 8.84
CA ARG A 371 9.35 -39.42 7.67
C ARG A 371 10.69 -38.69 7.63
N LYS A 372 11.45 -38.83 8.72
CA LYS A 372 12.65 -38.05 9.03
C LYS A 372 13.74 -38.11 7.95
N GLN A 373 13.99 -39.29 7.37
CA GLN A 373 15.00 -39.46 6.32
C GLN A 373 14.63 -38.71 5.03
N GLU A 374 13.34 -38.69 4.69
CA GLU A 374 12.88 -37.99 3.49
C GLU A 374 12.88 -36.47 3.70
N ALA A 375 12.56 -36.02 4.92
CA ALA A 375 12.72 -34.62 5.31
C ALA A 375 14.18 -34.17 5.15
N GLU A 376 15.15 -34.98 5.61
CA GLU A 376 16.57 -34.70 5.41
C GLU A 376 16.95 -34.60 3.94
N ASN A 377 16.44 -35.52 3.10
CA ASN A 377 16.74 -35.50 1.67
C ASN A 377 16.22 -34.21 1.01
N ALA A 378 15.00 -33.78 1.35
CA ALA A 378 14.42 -32.54 0.86
C ALA A 378 15.21 -31.30 1.33
N ILE A 379 15.65 -31.28 2.60
CA ILE A 379 16.48 -30.20 3.15
C ILE A 379 17.86 -30.18 2.50
N ALA A 380 18.50 -31.33 2.30
CA ALA A 380 19.80 -31.46 1.65
C ALA A 380 19.76 -31.00 0.19
N GLU A 381 18.68 -31.33 -0.53
CA GLU A 381 18.42 -30.77 -1.86
C GLU A 381 18.30 -29.26 -1.82
N GLY A 382 17.54 -28.72 -0.87
CA GLY A 382 17.39 -27.28 -0.64
C GLY A 382 18.71 -26.57 -0.38
N LEU A 383 19.53 -27.09 0.53
CA LEU A 383 20.87 -26.54 0.83
C LEU A 383 21.82 -26.61 -0.38
N LYS A 384 21.69 -27.63 -1.23
CA LYS A 384 22.50 -27.77 -2.43
C LYS A 384 22.10 -26.80 -3.53
N LYS A 385 20.80 -26.65 -3.79
CA LYS A 385 20.27 -25.82 -4.89
C LYS A 385 20.11 -24.35 -4.50
N PHE A 386 19.81 -24.08 -3.23
CA PHE A 386 19.50 -22.75 -2.71
C PHE A 386 20.33 -22.45 -1.45
N PRO A 387 21.67 -22.45 -1.56
CA PRO A 387 22.57 -22.24 -0.41
C PRO A 387 22.44 -20.85 0.22
N ASP A 388 21.80 -19.90 -0.46
CA ASP A 388 21.56 -18.54 0.05
C ASP A 388 20.21 -18.40 0.77
N GLN A 389 19.46 -19.48 0.96
CA GLN A 389 18.20 -19.46 1.70
C GLN A 389 18.37 -20.00 3.12
N SER A 390 18.39 -19.06 4.07
CA SER A 390 18.50 -19.26 5.52
C SER A 390 17.57 -20.34 6.06
N ARG A 391 16.34 -20.41 5.55
CA ARG A 391 15.31 -21.36 5.98
C ARG A 391 15.76 -22.82 5.90
N PHE A 392 16.58 -23.22 4.93
CA PHE A 392 17.04 -24.61 4.84
C PHE A 392 18.05 -24.98 5.94
N TYR A 393 18.88 -24.02 6.37
CA TYR A 393 19.77 -24.21 7.53
C TYR A 393 18.97 -24.34 8.82
N ILE A 394 17.96 -23.48 9.00
CA ILE A 394 17.04 -23.51 10.16
C ILE A 394 16.31 -24.85 10.21
N LEU A 395 15.74 -25.32 9.10
CA LEU A 395 15.06 -26.62 9.03
C LEU A 395 16.01 -27.77 9.35
N LYS A 396 17.25 -27.74 8.85
CA LYS A 396 18.25 -28.78 9.17
C LYS A 396 18.63 -28.76 10.65
N ALA A 397 18.89 -27.58 11.20
CA ALA A 397 19.26 -27.43 12.61
C ALA A 397 18.13 -27.85 13.55
N SER A 398 16.89 -27.46 13.26
CA SER A 398 15.70 -27.90 14.00
C SER A 398 15.55 -29.42 13.97
N LEU A 399 15.75 -30.04 12.80
CA LEU A 399 15.69 -31.49 12.66
C LEU A 399 16.77 -32.21 13.48
N LEU A 400 18.02 -31.72 13.47
CA LEU A 400 19.12 -32.24 14.27
C LEU A 400 18.87 -32.06 15.78
N ALA A 401 18.45 -30.87 16.19
CA ALA A 401 18.12 -30.57 17.59
C ALA A 401 17.00 -31.49 18.10
N SER A 402 15.98 -31.78 17.27
CA SER A 402 14.88 -32.71 17.61
C SER A 402 15.33 -34.17 17.79
N ARG A 403 16.52 -34.53 17.30
CA ARG A 403 17.14 -35.85 17.47
C ARG A 403 18.09 -35.92 18.66
N GLY A 404 18.40 -34.78 19.28
CA GLY A 404 19.38 -34.66 20.35
C GLY A 404 20.75 -34.17 19.88
N ASP A 405 20.96 -34.02 18.58
CA ASP A 405 22.24 -33.65 17.96
C ASP A 405 22.48 -32.13 17.98
N LYS A 406 22.34 -31.51 19.16
CA LYS A 406 22.41 -30.04 19.32
C LYS A 406 23.74 -29.45 18.87
N SER A 407 24.85 -30.20 18.97
CA SER A 407 26.16 -29.75 18.49
C SER A 407 26.21 -29.64 16.96
N GLU A 408 25.64 -30.61 16.24
CA GLU A 408 25.58 -30.54 14.78
C GLU A 408 24.60 -29.46 14.31
N ALA A 409 23.49 -29.28 15.04
CA ALA A 409 22.56 -28.18 14.79
C ALA A 409 23.26 -26.81 14.89
N LEU A 410 24.16 -26.64 15.87
CA LEU A 410 24.97 -25.45 16.05
C LEU A 410 25.87 -25.21 14.83
N ASP A 411 26.62 -26.22 14.41
CA ASP A 411 27.50 -26.14 13.24
C ASP A 411 26.74 -25.76 11.96
N VAL A 412 25.51 -26.27 11.80
CA VAL A 412 24.63 -25.96 10.68
C VAL A 412 24.22 -24.48 10.70
N LEU A 413 23.76 -23.94 11.83
CA LEU A 413 23.37 -22.52 11.93
C LEU A 413 24.57 -21.60 11.73
N GLU A 414 25.73 -21.94 12.30
CA GLU A 414 26.97 -21.20 12.07
C GLU A 414 27.40 -21.22 10.60
N SER A 415 27.23 -22.36 9.92
CA SER A 415 27.49 -22.46 8.47
C SER A 415 26.53 -21.60 7.65
N GLY A 416 25.27 -21.51 8.07
CA GLY A 416 24.28 -20.62 7.48
C GLY A 416 24.68 -19.15 7.65
N LEU A 417 25.11 -18.75 8.85
CA LEU A 417 25.59 -17.39 9.12
C LEU A 417 26.88 -17.03 8.38
N LYS A 418 27.75 -18.01 8.11
CA LYS A 418 28.92 -17.80 7.23
C LYS A 418 28.49 -17.47 5.79
N LYS A 419 27.39 -18.04 5.30
CA LYS A 419 26.81 -17.73 3.99
C LYS A 419 26.01 -16.43 3.99
N ARG A 420 25.28 -16.17 5.08
CA ARG A 420 24.40 -15.01 5.25
C ARG A 420 24.74 -14.25 6.54
N PRO A 421 25.84 -13.47 6.54
CA PRO A 421 26.25 -12.75 7.74
C PRO A 421 25.21 -11.70 8.16
N GLY A 422 24.65 -11.83 9.36
CA GLY A 422 23.65 -10.89 9.89
C GLY A 422 22.20 -11.15 9.50
N ASP A 423 21.92 -12.33 8.95
CA ASP A 423 20.54 -12.80 8.74
C ASP A 423 19.83 -12.94 10.09
N ALA A 424 18.67 -12.28 10.23
CA ALA A 424 17.96 -12.17 11.49
C ALA A 424 17.48 -13.53 12.01
N ASP A 425 16.81 -14.31 11.15
CA ASP A 425 16.26 -15.61 11.51
C ASP A 425 17.35 -16.58 11.96
N LEU A 426 18.49 -16.64 11.23
CA LEU A 426 19.61 -17.49 11.63
C LEU A 426 20.24 -17.09 12.96
N MET A 427 20.37 -15.79 13.21
CA MET A 427 20.90 -15.29 14.49
C MET A 427 19.95 -15.61 15.64
N TYR A 428 18.65 -15.43 15.44
CA TYR A 428 17.63 -15.73 16.43
C TYR A 428 17.63 -17.23 16.76
N GLU A 429 17.56 -18.10 15.74
CA GLU A 429 17.58 -19.56 15.92
C GLU A 429 18.88 -20.05 16.56
N LEU A 430 20.02 -19.42 16.23
CA LEU A 430 21.31 -19.71 16.88
C LEU A 430 21.27 -19.34 18.38
N GLY A 431 20.75 -18.17 18.71
CA GLY A 431 20.60 -17.73 20.09
C GLY A 431 19.68 -18.66 20.88
N MET A 432 18.53 -19.05 20.32
CA MET A 432 17.60 -19.99 20.95
C MET A 432 18.21 -21.38 21.14
N LEU A 433 18.97 -21.88 20.16
CA LEU A 433 19.67 -23.16 20.30
C LEU A 433 20.72 -23.12 21.41
N LEU A 434 21.51 -22.03 21.49
CA LEU A 434 22.51 -21.83 22.54
C LEU A 434 21.84 -21.77 23.93
N ASP A 435 20.72 -21.06 24.06
CA ASP A 435 19.96 -21.00 25.31
C ASP A 435 19.45 -22.38 25.72
N GLY A 436 18.88 -23.14 24.78
CA GLY A 436 18.46 -24.53 25.00
C GLY A 436 19.63 -25.52 25.23
N MET A 437 20.88 -25.09 25.10
CA MET A 437 22.10 -25.82 25.48
C MET A 437 22.68 -25.33 26.82
N ASP A 438 21.94 -24.52 27.58
CA ASP A 438 22.38 -23.85 28.82
C ASP A 438 23.57 -22.90 28.61
N ARG A 439 23.81 -22.44 27.37
CA ARG A 439 24.88 -21.51 26.97
C ARG A 439 24.36 -20.07 26.91
N ARG A 440 23.57 -19.67 27.90
CA ARG A 440 22.84 -18.39 27.93
C ARG A 440 23.70 -17.13 27.77
N PRO A 441 24.93 -17.02 28.30
CA PRO A 441 25.79 -15.87 28.02
C PRO A 441 26.10 -15.69 26.51
N GLN A 442 26.27 -16.79 25.78
CA GLN A 442 26.53 -16.75 24.34
C GLN A 442 25.25 -16.45 23.56
N ALA A 443 24.10 -17.00 23.99
CA ALA A 443 22.80 -16.63 23.45
C ALA A 443 22.55 -15.12 23.57
N MET A 444 22.81 -14.53 24.74
CA MET A 444 22.71 -13.09 24.97
C MET A 444 23.60 -12.29 24.01
N GLU A 445 24.86 -12.70 23.82
CA GLU A 445 25.78 -12.02 22.89
C GLU A 445 25.25 -12.05 21.44
N ILE A 446 24.70 -13.18 21.00
CA ILE A 446 24.10 -13.32 19.67
C ILE A 446 22.85 -12.44 19.53
N MET A 447 21.96 -12.44 20.52
CA MET A 447 20.74 -11.64 20.50
C MET A 447 21.03 -10.13 20.56
N GLU A 448 22.04 -9.69 21.31
CA GLU A 448 22.47 -8.29 21.30
C GLU A 448 23.08 -7.90 19.94
N LYS A 449 23.90 -8.76 19.32
CA LYS A 449 24.37 -8.54 17.95
C LYS A 449 23.23 -8.50 16.93
N LEU A 450 22.18 -9.28 17.13
CA LEU A 450 20.97 -9.27 16.31
C LEU A 450 20.30 -7.90 16.40
N LEU A 451 20.07 -7.39 17.60
CA LEU A 451 19.45 -6.08 17.83
C LEU A 451 20.27 -4.89 17.32
N VAL A 452 21.60 -5.01 17.26
CA VAL A 452 22.44 -3.98 16.61
C VAL A 452 22.12 -3.87 15.11
N LYS A 453 21.77 -4.97 14.45
CA LYS A 453 21.47 -5.01 13.01
C LYS A 453 19.98 -4.82 12.71
N HIS A 454 19.13 -5.36 13.56
CA HIS A 454 17.67 -5.43 13.42
C HIS A 454 17.03 -4.95 14.73
N PRO A 455 17.03 -3.63 14.99
CA PRO A 455 16.63 -3.05 16.27
C PRO A 455 15.14 -3.20 16.58
N ASP A 456 14.33 -3.61 15.60
CA ASP A 456 12.88 -3.79 15.64
C ASP A 456 12.47 -5.27 15.62
N HIS A 457 13.36 -6.20 15.96
CA HIS A 457 13.03 -7.64 16.07
C HIS A 457 12.38 -7.95 17.44
N PRO A 458 11.05 -8.23 17.49
CA PRO A 458 10.32 -8.29 18.75
C PRO A 458 10.79 -9.43 19.67
N GLU A 459 11.07 -10.61 19.13
CA GLU A 459 11.50 -11.78 19.89
C GLU A 459 12.90 -11.61 20.49
N ALA A 460 13.82 -10.99 19.75
CA ALA A 460 15.16 -10.68 20.27
C ALA A 460 15.13 -9.59 21.36
N LEU A 461 14.30 -8.56 21.17
CA LEU A 461 14.04 -7.52 22.18
C LEU A 461 13.49 -8.17 23.46
N ASN A 462 12.52 -9.06 23.30
CA ASN A 462 11.92 -9.82 24.40
C ASN A 462 12.95 -10.70 25.10
N PHE A 463 13.74 -11.50 24.36
CA PHE A 463 14.75 -12.39 24.93
C PHE A 463 15.76 -11.64 25.80
N VAL A 464 16.31 -10.53 25.28
CA VAL A 464 17.31 -9.73 26.00
C VAL A 464 16.66 -9.06 27.21
N GLY A 465 15.50 -8.44 27.04
CA GLY A 465 14.80 -7.75 28.12
C GLY A 465 14.36 -8.71 29.25
N TYR A 466 13.77 -9.84 28.90
CA TYR A 466 13.40 -10.89 29.87
C TYR A 466 14.62 -11.43 30.60
N SER A 467 15.71 -11.73 29.88
CA SER A 467 16.94 -12.25 30.50
C SER A 467 17.59 -11.28 31.48
N LEU A 468 17.57 -9.97 31.18
CA LEU A 468 18.01 -8.93 32.10
C LEU A 468 17.14 -8.88 33.36
N ALA A 469 15.81 -8.93 33.19
CA ALA A 469 14.85 -8.93 34.30
C ALA A 469 14.99 -10.17 35.18
N GLU A 470 15.15 -11.35 34.59
CA GLU A 470 15.32 -12.61 35.31
C GLU A 470 16.57 -12.58 36.21
N GLN A 471 17.67 -12.02 35.69
CA GLN A 471 18.92 -11.80 36.43
C GLN A 471 18.87 -10.63 37.43
N GLY A 472 17.80 -9.82 37.42
CA GLY A 472 17.69 -8.63 38.27
C GLY A 472 18.67 -7.51 37.89
N ARG A 473 19.09 -7.43 36.62
CA ARG A 473 20.07 -6.47 36.10
C ARG A 473 19.43 -5.52 35.10
N ASP A 474 19.92 -4.28 35.04
CA ASP A 474 19.53 -3.25 34.07
C ASP A 474 18.02 -3.16 33.81
N LEU A 475 17.22 -3.16 34.88
CA LEU A 475 15.75 -3.29 34.79
C LEU A 475 15.07 -2.19 33.98
N ASP A 476 15.65 -0.99 33.92
CA ASP A 476 15.14 0.10 33.08
C ASP A 476 15.38 -0.19 31.59
N ARG A 477 16.54 -0.76 31.23
CA ARG A 477 16.82 -1.24 29.88
C ARG A 477 15.88 -2.38 29.52
N ALA A 478 15.68 -3.35 30.43
CA ALA A 478 14.74 -4.45 30.25
C ALA A 478 13.33 -3.94 29.93
N LEU A 479 12.84 -2.94 30.68
CA LEU A 479 11.53 -2.35 30.46
C LEU A 479 11.42 -1.68 29.09
N VAL A 480 12.44 -0.95 28.66
CA VAL A 480 12.45 -0.31 27.32
C VAL A 480 12.41 -1.37 26.21
N LEU A 481 13.19 -2.44 26.33
CA LEU A 481 13.25 -3.49 25.32
C LEU A 481 11.93 -4.24 25.21
N VAL A 482 11.37 -4.71 26.34
CA VAL A 482 10.13 -5.50 26.32
C VAL A 482 8.91 -4.63 25.96
N ASN A 483 8.86 -3.35 26.34
CA ASN A 483 7.81 -2.46 25.84
C ASN A 483 7.86 -2.27 24.32
N ASN A 484 9.05 -2.18 23.73
CA ASN A 484 9.18 -2.11 22.28
C ASN A 484 8.76 -3.42 21.63
N ALA A 485 9.13 -4.57 22.20
CA ALA A 485 8.67 -5.88 21.75
C ALA A 485 7.13 -5.96 21.75
N ALA A 486 6.47 -5.56 22.85
CA ALA A 486 5.02 -5.57 22.98
C ALA A 486 4.33 -4.60 22.01
N ARG A 487 4.97 -3.48 21.67
CA ARG A 487 4.46 -2.54 20.65
C ARG A 487 4.54 -3.12 19.24
N LEU A 488 5.59 -3.89 18.96
CA LEU A 488 5.84 -4.51 17.65
C LEU A 488 4.98 -5.76 17.45
N ASP A 489 4.69 -6.50 18.52
CA ASP A 489 3.86 -7.71 18.51
C ASP A 489 2.85 -7.70 19.68
N PRO A 490 1.78 -6.89 19.59
CA PRO A 490 0.83 -6.69 20.68
C PRO A 490 -0.10 -7.88 20.96
N GLY A 491 -0.09 -8.92 20.11
CA GLY A 491 -0.93 -10.11 20.26
C GLY A 491 -0.23 -11.27 20.98
N ASN A 492 1.02 -11.12 21.37
CA ASN A 492 1.86 -12.22 21.84
C ASN A 492 1.90 -12.29 23.36
N GLY A 493 1.20 -13.27 23.94
CA GLY A 493 1.07 -13.41 25.39
C GLY A 493 2.39 -13.68 26.11
N TYR A 494 3.39 -14.25 25.45
CA TYR A 494 4.74 -14.47 26.03
C TYR A 494 5.50 -13.16 26.23
N ILE A 495 5.32 -12.19 25.32
CA ILE A 495 5.90 -10.84 25.46
C ILE A 495 5.17 -10.06 26.55
N VAL A 496 3.84 -10.19 26.61
CA VAL A 496 3.03 -9.57 27.68
C VAL A 496 3.40 -10.15 29.06
N ASP A 497 3.60 -11.47 29.17
CA ASP A 497 4.14 -12.11 30.39
C ASP A 497 5.52 -11.56 30.76
N SER A 498 6.43 -11.47 29.79
CA SER A 498 7.77 -10.90 30.00
C SER A 498 7.70 -9.46 30.51
N LEU A 499 6.77 -8.65 30.00
CA LEU A 499 6.55 -7.28 30.45
C LEU A 499 6.05 -7.25 31.90
N ALA A 500 5.10 -8.13 32.23
CA ALA A 500 4.63 -8.29 33.61
C ALA A 500 5.76 -8.70 34.56
N TRP A 501 6.64 -9.61 34.11
CA TRP A 501 7.80 -10.05 34.86
C TRP A 501 8.82 -8.93 35.08
N VAL A 502 9.05 -8.07 34.07
CA VAL A 502 9.90 -6.88 34.24
C VAL A 502 9.31 -5.94 35.28
N HIS A 503 8.01 -5.64 35.23
CA HIS A 503 7.34 -4.82 36.25
C HIS A 503 7.45 -5.45 37.65
N TYR A 504 7.28 -6.77 37.75
CA TYR A 504 7.43 -7.51 38.99
C TYR A 504 8.83 -7.36 39.58
N LYS A 505 9.88 -7.51 38.76
CA LYS A 505 11.28 -7.37 39.18
C LYS A 505 11.63 -5.92 39.57
N ARG A 506 10.98 -4.93 38.95
CA ARG A 506 11.05 -3.51 39.32
C ARG A 506 10.24 -3.15 40.56
N LYS A 507 9.47 -4.10 41.11
CA LYS A 507 8.54 -3.92 42.23
C LYS A 507 7.35 -3.00 41.91
N ASP A 508 7.04 -2.81 40.63
CA ASP A 508 5.83 -2.14 40.16
C ASP A 508 4.65 -3.12 40.20
N TYR A 509 4.29 -3.61 41.39
CA TYR A 509 3.42 -4.78 41.53
C TYR A 509 2.00 -4.58 40.98
N GLU A 510 1.45 -3.37 41.08
CA GLU A 510 0.13 -3.05 40.51
C GLU A 510 0.13 -3.16 38.98
N LYS A 511 1.19 -2.67 38.32
CA LYS A 511 1.34 -2.79 36.86
C LYS A 511 1.58 -4.24 36.48
N ALA A 512 2.47 -4.93 37.19
CA ALA A 512 2.72 -6.36 36.97
C ALA A 512 1.41 -7.17 37.06
N TRP A 513 0.54 -6.84 38.03
CA TRP A 513 -0.74 -7.50 38.22
C TRP A 513 -1.74 -7.22 37.10
N GLN A 514 -1.80 -5.99 36.60
CA GLN A 514 -2.61 -5.67 35.43
C GLN A 514 -2.15 -6.45 34.20
N THR A 515 -0.83 -6.41 33.91
CA THR A 515 -0.25 -7.00 32.70
C THR A 515 -0.30 -8.53 32.72
N ILE A 516 -0.01 -9.20 33.83
CA ILE A 516 -0.05 -10.67 33.87
C ILE A 516 -1.47 -11.23 33.70
N ARG A 517 -2.48 -10.46 34.12
CA ARG A 517 -3.89 -10.83 33.91
C ARG A 517 -4.28 -10.79 32.44
N GLU A 518 -3.67 -9.89 31.67
CA GLU A 518 -3.81 -9.85 30.22
C GLU A 518 -3.08 -11.03 29.57
N ALA A 519 -1.84 -11.31 29.98
CA ALA A 519 -1.07 -12.44 29.46
C ALA A 519 -1.83 -13.78 29.56
N VAL A 520 -2.41 -14.10 30.73
CA VAL A 520 -3.20 -15.34 30.89
C VAL A 520 -4.56 -15.35 30.17
N THR A 521 -4.99 -14.22 29.61
CA THR A 521 -6.16 -14.19 28.70
C THR A 521 -5.77 -14.47 27.25
N ILE A 522 -4.52 -14.19 26.89
CA ILE A 522 -3.97 -14.47 25.57
C ILE A 522 -3.46 -15.91 25.52
N GLU A 523 -2.66 -16.31 26.52
CA GLU A 523 -2.04 -17.63 26.65
C GLU A 523 -2.51 -18.30 27.95
N ASP A 524 -3.59 -19.07 27.89
CA ASP A 524 -4.25 -19.63 29.08
C ASP A 524 -3.80 -21.06 29.43
N HIS A 525 -2.94 -21.68 28.61
CA HIS A 525 -2.45 -23.05 28.79
C HIS A 525 -0.95 -23.16 29.13
N ASP A 526 -0.21 -22.05 29.20
CA ASP A 526 1.22 -22.09 29.52
C ASP A 526 1.47 -22.15 31.05
N PRO A 527 2.19 -23.17 31.57
CA PRO A 527 2.41 -23.30 32.99
C PRO A 527 3.34 -22.23 33.58
N THR A 528 4.27 -21.68 32.80
CA THR A 528 5.22 -20.65 33.26
C THR A 528 4.51 -19.32 33.46
N ILE A 529 3.64 -18.92 32.52
CA ILE A 529 2.83 -17.69 32.64
C ILE A 529 1.91 -17.78 33.88
N TRP A 530 1.29 -18.94 34.13
CA TRP A 530 0.50 -19.15 35.34
C TRP A 530 1.34 -19.18 36.63
N GLU A 531 2.60 -19.61 36.56
CA GLU A 531 3.54 -19.51 37.68
C GLU A 531 3.86 -18.04 38.00
N HIS A 532 4.19 -17.24 36.98
CA HIS A 532 4.41 -15.79 37.11
C HIS A 532 3.17 -15.08 37.65
N TYR A 533 1.97 -15.46 37.18
CA TYR A 533 0.69 -14.99 37.72
C TYR A 533 0.60 -15.24 39.22
N GLY A 534 0.94 -16.45 39.67
CA GLY A 534 0.93 -16.80 41.08
C GLY A 534 1.92 -15.96 41.91
N ASP A 535 3.15 -15.77 41.40
CA ASP A 535 4.19 -14.99 42.06
C ASP A 535 3.85 -13.51 42.18
N ILE A 536 3.29 -12.93 41.12
CA ILE A 536 2.85 -11.54 41.08
C ILE A 536 1.64 -11.35 42.01
N ALA A 537 0.65 -12.25 41.94
CA ALA A 537 -0.52 -12.23 42.84
C ALA A 537 -0.11 -12.28 44.31
N ARG A 538 0.90 -13.09 44.65
CA ARG A 538 1.43 -13.18 46.02
C ARG A 538 2.09 -11.86 46.45
N ALA A 539 2.85 -11.21 45.58
CA ALA A 539 3.53 -9.95 45.90
C ALA A 539 2.56 -8.77 46.09
N VAL A 540 1.41 -8.76 45.39
CA VAL A 540 0.32 -7.79 45.67
C VAL A 540 -0.52 -8.15 46.89
N GLY A 541 -0.21 -9.24 47.61
CA GLY A 541 -0.95 -9.70 48.78
C GLY A 541 -2.26 -10.44 48.46
N ASN A 542 -2.51 -10.80 47.20
CA ASN A 542 -3.73 -11.50 46.80
C ASN A 542 -3.54 -13.02 46.85
N ILE A 543 -3.58 -13.57 48.05
CA ILE A 543 -3.35 -14.99 48.33
C ILE A 543 -4.30 -15.92 47.56
N LYS A 544 -5.58 -15.53 47.41
CA LYS A 544 -6.57 -16.30 46.66
C LYS A 544 -6.18 -16.47 45.19
N GLN A 545 -5.72 -15.38 44.55
CA GLN A 545 -5.28 -15.45 43.16
C GLN A 545 -3.92 -16.13 43.02
N ALA A 546 -3.02 -15.98 44.00
CA ALA A 546 -1.74 -16.68 44.01
C ALA A 546 -1.94 -18.20 43.98
N ARG A 547 -2.84 -18.71 44.85
CA ARG A 547 -3.22 -20.13 44.89
C ARG A 547 -3.78 -20.59 43.54
N LYS A 548 -4.70 -19.82 42.95
CA LYS A 548 -5.27 -20.10 41.63
C LYS A 548 -4.17 -20.20 40.55
N GLY A 549 -3.22 -19.26 40.55
CA GLY A 549 -2.11 -19.26 39.59
C GLY A 549 -1.27 -20.53 39.67
N TYR A 550 -0.81 -20.90 40.86
CA TYR A 550 -0.01 -22.10 41.05
C TYR A 550 -0.78 -23.39 40.75
N GLU A 551 -2.07 -23.48 41.12
CA GLU A 551 -2.92 -24.64 40.78
C GLU A 551 -3.13 -24.78 39.26
N LYS A 552 -3.28 -23.65 38.56
CA LYS A 552 -3.34 -23.63 37.10
C LYS A 552 -2.01 -24.05 36.49
N ALA A 553 -0.89 -23.52 36.96
CA ALA A 553 0.43 -23.92 36.51
C ALA A 553 0.65 -25.44 36.64
N LEU A 554 0.24 -26.04 37.77
CA LEU A 554 0.26 -27.50 37.97
C LEU A 554 -0.62 -28.23 36.95
N LYS A 555 -1.86 -27.76 36.75
CA LYS A 555 -2.79 -28.35 35.78
C LYS A 555 -2.21 -28.34 34.36
N HIS A 556 -1.44 -27.31 34.03
CA HIS A 556 -0.83 -27.11 32.72
C HIS A 556 0.58 -27.73 32.58
N GLY A 557 1.00 -28.56 33.54
CA GLY A 557 2.23 -29.36 33.43
C GLY A 557 3.50 -28.70 33.99
N GLY A 558 3.37 -27.63 34.78
CA GLY A 558 4.50 -27.04 35.49
C GLY A 558 5.11 -27.98 36.55
N ASP A 559 6.35 -27.71 36.95
CA ASP A 559 7.11 -28.54 37.91
C ASP A 559 6.34 -28.73 39.23
N PRO A 560 5.87 -29.97 39.53
CA PRO A 560 5.10 -30.23 40.72
C PRO A 560 5.85 -29.95 42.02
N GLU A 561 7.15 -30.20 42.10
CA GLU A 561 7.93 -30.01 43.32
C GLU A 561 8.07 -28.52 43.64
N LYS A 562 8.42 -27.71 42.64
CA LYS A 562 8.52 -26.26 42.76
C LYS A 562 7.17 -25.63 43.12
N LEU A 563 6.10 -25.97 42.40
CA LEU A 563 4.79 -25.36 42.60
C LEU A 563 4.14 -25.77 43.93
N ASN A 564 4.29 -27.03 44.36
CA ASN A 564 3.79 -27.45 45.67
C ASN A 564 4.51 -26.75 46.83
N ARG A 565 5.80 -26.44 46.70
CA ARG A 565 6.51 -25.61 47.68
C ARG A 565 5.92 -24.20 47.75
N LYS A 566 5.63 -23.58 46.60
CA LYS A 566 4.99 -22.25 46.56
C LYS A 566 3.60 -22.25 47.18
N LEU A 567 2.79 -23.28 46.89
CA LEU A 567 1.43 -23.44 47.46
C LEU A 567 1.42 -23.62 48.98
N LYS A 568 2.44 -24.30 49.54
CA LYS A 568 2.61 -24.45 51.00
C LYS A 568 3.08 -23.17 51.69
N ALA A 569 3.71 -22.26 50.94
CA ALA A 569 4.25 -21.00 51.44
C ALA A 569 3.25 -19.82 51.37
N LEU A 570 2.03 -20.06 50.88
CA LEU A 570 0.89 -19.13 50.92
C LEU A 570 0.14 -19.28 52.25
#